data_AF-A0AAW0P9Q3-F1
#
_entry.id   AF-A0AAW0P9Q3-F1
#
_cell.length_a   1.000
_cell.length_b   1.000
_cell.length_c   1.000
_cell.angle_alpha   90.00
_cell.angle_beta   90.00
_cell.angle_gamma   90.00
#
_symmetry.space_group_name_H-M   'P 1'
#
loop_
_entity.id
_entity.type
_entity.pdbx_description
1 polymer ?
#
loop_
_entity_poly.entity_id
_entity_poly.type
_entity_poly.pdbx_seq_one_letter_code
_entity_poly.pdbx_strand_id
1 'polypeptide(L)'
;MQLSFKKLQDHLARFSAKYDKLVAFKPTGWTFSQQVESVEDIEPQVNGNISIYGVPYSEHSSFLELKRFVQWLKPLKIIPTVNNGRWEARKAMERCFSDWMNEAVKAKL
;
A
#
# COMPACT_ATOMS: atom_id res chain seq x y z
N MET A 1 0.16 -12.93 12.35
CA MET A 1 1.15 -12.77 13.46
C MET A 1 1.48 -11.29 13.56
N GLN A 2 1.06 -10.58 14.62
CA GLN A 2 1.22 -9.12 14.70
C GLN A 2 2.51 -8.75 15.44
N LEU A 3 3.32 -7.89 14.83
CA LEU A 3 4.48 -7.21 15.42
C LEU A 3 4.00 -6.33 16.59
N SER A 4 4.64 -6.45 17.76
CA SER A 4 4.36 -5.62 18.93
C SER A 4 5.65 -5.36 19.73
N PHE A 5 5.71 -4.22 20.43
CA PHE A 5 6.88 -3.86 21.24
C PHE A 5 7.25 -4.95 22.25
N LYS A 6 6.27 -5.54 22.95
CA LYS A 6 6.51 -6.63 23.91
C LYS A 6 7.28 -7.80 23.29
N LYS A 7 6.83 -8.29 22.13
CA LYS A 7 7.50 -9.41 21.46
C LYS A 7 8.90 -9.06 20.97
N LEU A 8 9.12 -7.81 20.57
CA LEU A 8 10.43 -7.33 20.15
C LEU A 8 11.37 -7.14 21.34
N GLN A 9 10.87 -6.71 22.50
CA GLN A 9 11.63 -6.66 23.75
C GLN A 9 12.08 -8.06 24.16
N ASP A 10 11.17 -9.04 24.15
CA ASP A 10 11.47 -10.44 24.46
C ASP A 10 12.52 -11.01 23.48
N HIS A 11 12.43 -10.64 22.19
CA HIS A 11 13.41 -11.04 21.19
C HIS A 11 14.78 -10.42 21.43
N LEU A 12 14.86 -9.09 21.68
CA LEU A 12 16.11 -8.39 21.93
C LEU A 12 16.80 -8.91 23.21
N ALA A 13 16.03 -9.20 24.26
CA ALA A 13 16.56 -9.72 25.52
C ALA A 13 17.34 -11.03 25.34
N ARG A 14 16.95 -11.89 24.38
CA ARG A 14 17.66 -13.13 24.06
C ARG A 14 19.05 -12.91 23.47
N PHE A 15 19.33 -11.72 22.94
CA PHE A 15 20.60 -11.37 22.31
C PHE A 15 21.28 -10.17 22.98
N SER A 16 20.93 -9.90 24.25
CA SER A 16 21.42 -8.76 25.03
C SER A 16 22.94 -8.72 25.20
N ALA A 17 23.63 -9.86 25.10
CA ALA A 17 25.08 -9.92 25.11
C ALA A 17 25.75 -9.29 23.87
N LYS A 18 25.00 -9.08 22.79
CA LYS A 18 25.52 -8.61 21.49
C LYS A 18 24.83 -7.35 20.96
N TYR A 19 23.55 -7.15 21.27
CA TYR A 19 22.76 -6.05 20.73
C TYR A 19 22.01 -5.31 21.84
N ASP A 20 22.00 -3.98 21.75
CA ASP A 20 21.37 -3.06 22.69
C ASP A 20 20.16 -2.32 22.08
N LYS A 21 19.97 -2.39 20.76
CA LYS A 21 18.89 -1.74 20.00
C LYS A 21 18.30 -2.66 18.95
N LEU A 22 17.02 -2.44 18.61
CA LEU A 22 16.31 -3.19 17.59
C LEU A 22 15.55 -2.25 16.66
N VAL A 23 15.75 -2.41 15.35
CA VAL A 23 14.95 -1.78 14.31
C VAL A 23 14.12 -2.84 13.62
N ALA A 24 12.80 -2.64 13.55
CA ALA A 24 11.88 -3.53 12.88
C ALA A 24 11.21 -2.84 11.69
N PHE A 25 11.01 -3.59 10.61
CA PHE A 25 10.23 -3.15 9.46
C PHE A 25 8.93 -3.94 9.40
N LYS A 26 7.81 -3.24 9.28
CA LYS A 26 6.49 -3.82 9.08
C LYS A 26 6.05 -3.45 7.67
N PRO A 27 6.23 -4.35 6.68
CA PRO A 27 5.67 -4.12 5.36
C PRO A 27 4.15 -4.13 5.45
N THR A 28 3.54 -3.13 4.84
CA THR A 28 2.10 -2.95 4.78
C THR A 28 1.70 -2.70 3.33
N GLY A 29 0.43 -2.99 2.99
CA GLY A 29 -0.13 -2.61 1.69
C GLY A 29 -0.28 -1.09 1.60
N TRP A 30 -1.39 -0.62 1.06
CA TRP A 30 -1.64 0.82 1.02
C TRP A 30 -1.90 1.37 2.43
N THR A 31 -0.87 1.98 3.02
CA THR A 31 -0.93 2.66 4.33
C THR A 31 -0.48 4.09 4.22
N PHE A 32 -0.70 4.71 3.06
CA PHE A 32 -0.64 6.16 2.95
C PHE A 32 -1.79 6.70 3.82
N SER A 33 -1.52 6.81 5.12
CA SER A 33 -2.28 7.68 5.99
C SER A 33 -2.13 9.08 5.41
N GLN A 34 -3.14 9.92 5.54
CA GLN A 34 -3.13 11.31 5.05
C GLN A 34 -2.03 12.19 5.68
N GLN A 35 -1.06 11.61 6.39
CA GLN A 35 -0.06 12.28 7.22
C GLN A 35 1.36 12.21 6.63
N VAL A 36 1.63 11.37 5.63
CA VAL A 36 2.98 11.19 5.09
C VAL A 36 2.91 11.33 3.57
N GLU A 37 3.51 12.39 3.02
CA GLU A 37 3.47 12.67 1.56
C GLU A 37 4.54 11.89 0.78
N SER A 38 5.67 11.58 1.42
CA SER A 38 6.75 10.83 0.79
C SER A 38 7.36 9.74 1.66
N VAL A 39 8.10 8.81 1.03
CA VAL A 39 8.82 7.73 1.73
C VAL A 39 9.88 8.30 2.68
N GLU A 40 10.44 9.47 2.36
CA GLU A 40 11.44 10.14 3.19
C GLU A 40 10.86 10.67 4.51
N ASP A 41 9.54 10.90 4.58
CA ASP A 41 8.86 11.46 5.75
C ASP A 41 8.39 10.37 6.74
N ILE A 42 8.69 9.09 6.47
CA ILE A 42 8.25 7.99 7.31
C ILE A 42 9.00 8.01 8.65
N GLU A 43 8.28 8.35 9.72
CA GLU A 43 8.79 8.25 11.09
C GLU A 43 8.43 6.90 11.74
N PRO A 44 9.36 6.28 12.50
CA PRO A 44 9.09 5.05 13.21
C PRO A 44 8.28 5.29 14.49
N GLN A 45 7.52 4.29 14.90
CA GLN A 45 7.06 4.22 16.28
C GLN A 45 8.22 3.78 17.17
N VAL A 46 8.55 4.56 18.20
CA VAL A 46 9.69 4.30 19.09
C VAL A 46 9.22 4.03 20.51
N ASN A 47 9.80 3.00 21.15
CA ASN A 47 9.64 2.74 22.58
C ASN A 47 10.97 2.23 23.14
N GLY A 48 11.65 3.07 23.92
CA GLY A 48 12.96 2.77 24.47
C GLY A 48 14.00 2.54 23.36
N ASN A 49 14.61 1.36 23.35
CA ASN A 49 15.64 0.95 22.39
C ASN A 49 15.09 0.23 21.15
N ILE A 50 13.78 0.32 20.91
CA ILE A 50 13.11 -0.34 19.79
C ILE A 50 12.42 0.69 18.91
N SER A 51 12.67 0.61 17.61
CA SER A 51 12.04 1.43 16.57
C SER A 51 11.33 0.54 15.55
N ILE A 52 10.08 0.86 15.20
CA ILE A 52 9.28 0.11 14.22
C ILE A 52 8.87 1.04 13.07
N TYR A 53 9.36 0.76 11.87
CA TYR A 53 8.96 1.45 10.64
C TYR A 53 7.79 0.73 9.97
N GLY A 54 6.72 1.47 9.67
CA GLY A 54 5.69 1.02 8.74
C GLY A 54 6.11 1.34 7.32
N VAL A 55 6.29 0.33 6.48
CA VAL A 55 6.79 0.50 5.10
C VAL A 55 5.66 0.22 4.11
N PRO A 56 5.23 1.20 3.28
CA PRO A 56 4.18 1.01 2.28
C PRO A 56 4.71 0.20 1.09
N TYR A 57 4.85 -1.11 1.27
CA TYR A 57 5.32 -2.05 0.26
C TYR A 57 4.12 -2.78 -0.35
N SER A 58 3.58 -2.23 -1.43
CA SER A 58 2.43 -2.81 -2.14
C SER A 58 2.88 -3.73 -3.27
N GLU A 59 2.36 -4.97 -3.30
CA GLU A 59 2.45 -5.89 -4.45
C GLU A 59 1.23 -5.78 -5.38
N HIS A 60 0.32 -4.85 -5.09
CA HIS A 60 -0.80 -4.50 -5.95
C HIS A 60 -0.55 -3.17 -6.66
N SER A 61 -1.07 -3.06 -7.88
CA SER A 61 -1.00 -1.83 -8.67
C SER A 61 -1.66 -0.65 -7.95
N SER A 62 -0.99 0.49 -7.96
CA SER A 62 -1.60 1.78 -7.64
C SER A 62 -2.66 2.14 -8.68
N PHE A 63 -3.48 3.14 -8.34
CA PHE A 63 -4.52 3.65 -9.25
C PHE A 63 -3.94 4.09 -10.61
N LEU A 64 -2.83 4.82 -10.60
CA LEU A 64 -2.21 5.35 -11.82
C LEU A 64 -1.55 4.26 -12.66
N GLU A 65 -0.92 3.26 -12.03
CA GLU A 65 -0.36 2.10 -12.75
C GLU A 65 -1.47 1.30 -13.44
N LEU A 66 -2.55 1.01 -12.74
CA LEU A 66 -3.69 0.27 -13.30
C LEU A 66 -4.36 1.07 -14.43
N LYS A 67 -4.57 2.38 -14.23
CA LYS A 67 -5.11 3.28 -15.27
C LYS A 67 -4.24 3.23 -16.52
N ARG A 68 -2.93 3.44 -16.38
CA ARG A 68 -1.96 3.41 -17.49
C ARG A 68 -2.01 2.07 -18.22
N PHE A 69 -2.05 0.95 -17.49
CA PHE A 69 -2.13 -0.38 -18.07
C PHE A 69 -3.42 -0.59 -18.88
N VAL A 70 -4.57 -0.21 -18.31
CA VAL A 70 -5.87 -0.32 -18.99
C VAL A 70 -5.91 0.55 -20.25
N GLN A 71 -5.43 1.79 -20.18
CA GLN A 71 -5.38 2.71 -21.31
C GLN A 71 -4.42 2.24 -22.42
N TRP A 72 -3.36 1.52 -22.05
CA TRP A 72 -2.45 0.88 -23.01
C TRP A 72 -3.10 -0.35 -23.66
N LEU A 73 -3.68 -1.27 -22.87
CA LEU A 73 -4.25 -2.53 -23.34
C LEU A 73 -5.53 -2.35 -24.17
N LYS A 74 -6.37 -1.37 -23.80
CA LYS A 74 -7.66 -1.05 -24.46
C LYS A 74 -8.62 -2.23 -24.55
N PRO A 75 -8.98 -2.85 -23.42
CA PRO A 75 -9.90 -3.98 -23.44
C PRO A 75 -11.30 -3.57 -23.89
N LEU A 76 -12.02 -4.48 -24.54
CA LEU A 76 -13.43 -4.28 -24.91
C LEU A 76 -14.36 -4.26 -23.67
N LYS A 77 -13.98 -4.99 -22.61
CA LYS A 77 -14.75 -5.10 -21.37
C LYS A 77 -13.81 -5.37 -20.20
N ILE A 78 -14.12 -4.77 -19.05
CA ILE A 78 -13.40 -4.97 -17.80
C ILE A 78 -14.34 -5.64 -16.80
N ILE A 79 -13.86 -6.68 -16.10
CA ILE A 79 -14.62 -7.43 -15.09
C ILE A 79 -13.85 -7.35 -13.76
N PRO A 80 -14.31 -6.60 -12.74
CA PRO A 80 -13.59 -6.46 -11.49
C PRO A 80 -13.71 -7.73 -10.63
N THR A 81 -12.58 -8.25 -10.17
CA THR A 81 -12.49 -9.44 -9.30
C THR A 81 -12.34 -9.12 -7.82
N VAL A 82 -12.01 -7.86 -7.48
CA VAL A 82 -11.82 -7.37 -6.11
C VAL A 82 -12.76 -6.19 -5.86
N ASN A 83 -13.16 -5.97 -4.60
CA ASN A 83 -14.10 -4.91 -4.20
C ASN A 83 -15.46 -4.96 -4.92
N ASN A 84 -15.85 -6.14 -5.41
CA ASN A 84 -17.04 -6.35 -6.21
C ASN A 84 -18.24 -6.86 -5.39
N GLY A 85 -18.17 -6.89 -4.05
CA GLY A 85 -19.25 -7.36 -3.19
C GLY A 85 -20.40 -6.37 -3.00
N ARG A 86 -20.14 -5.05 -3.13
CA ARG A 86 -21.13 -3.98 -2.91
C ARG A 86 -21.46 -3.26 -4.22
N TRP A 87 -22.72 -2.88 -4.38
CA TRP A 87 -23.20 -2.18 -5.58
C TRP A 87 -22.49 -0.85 -5.79
N GLU A 88 -22.33 -0.08 -4.72
CA GLU A 88 -21.73 1.25 -4.74
C GLU A 88 -20.27 1.19 -5.21
N ALA A 89 -19.51 0.20 -4.71
CA ALA A 89 -18.13 -0.02 -5.10
C ALA A 89 -18.01 -0.44 -6.57
N ARG A 90 -18.90 -1.34 -7.05
CA ARG A 90 -18.97 -1.73 -8.46
C ARG A 90 -19.25 -0.53 -9.37
N LYS A 91 -20.27 0.27 -9.03
CA LYS A 91 -20.66 1.46 -9.79
C LYS A 91 -19.54 2.50 -9.85
N ALA A 92 -18.79 2.68 -8.75
CA ALA A 92 -17.63 3.58 -8.71
C ALA A 92 -16.51 3.09 -9.64
N MET A 93 -16.18 1.79 -9.62
CA MET A 93 -15.17 1.21 -10.51
C MET A 93 -15.57 1.33 -11.99
N GLU A 94 -16.83 1.02 -12.33
CA GLU A 94 -17.38 1.16 -13.68
C GLU A 94 -17.25 2.58 -14.23
N ARG A 95 -17.47 3.59 -13.37
CA ARG A 95 -17.25 4.99 -13.71
C ARG A 95 -15.78 5.27 -14.03
N CYS A 96 -14.85 4.83 -13.16
CA CYS A 96 -13.41 4.99 -13.40
C CYS A 96 -12.98 4.34 -14.73
N PHE A 97 -13.43 3.12 -15.01
CA PHE A 97 -13.11 2.41 -16.25
C PHE A 97 -13.59 3.19 -17.49
N SER A 98 -14.81 3.72 -17.43
CA SER A 98 -15.39 4.52 -18.50
C SER A 98 -14.58 5.80 -18.73
N ASP A 99 -14.22 6.51 -17.66
CA ASP A 99 -13.42 7.74 -17.72
C ASP A 99 -12.05 7.46 -18.35
N TRP A 100 -11.36 6.39 -17.91
CA TRP A 100 -10.05 6.02 -18.44
C TRP A 100 -10.08 5.71 -19.93
N MET A 101 -11.09 4.97 -20.39
CA MET A 101 -11.24 4.62 -21.81
C MET A 101 -11.56 5.85 -22.66
N ASN A 102 -12.41 6.76 -22.17
CA ASN A 102 -12.74 7.99 -22.88
C ASN A 102 -11.54 8.94 -23.02
N GLU A 103 -10.74 9.09 -21.96
CA GLU A 103 -9.50 9.88 -22.00
C GLU A 103 -8.49 9.33 -23.01
N ALA A 104 -8.33 8.00 -23.08
CA ALA A 104 -7.38 7.36 -23.98
C ALA A 104 -7.78 7.46 -25.47
N VAL A 105 -9.08 7.65 -25.76
CA VAL A 105 -9.57 7.93 -27.11
C VAL A 105 -9.27 9.39 -27.48
N LYS A 106 -9.50 10.34 -26.56
CA LYS A 106 -9.20 11.76 -26.79
C LYS A 106 -7.71 12.03 -27.02
N ALA A 107 -6.82 11.34 -26.31
CA ALA A 107 -5.37 11.49 -26.47
C ALA A 107 -4.83 11.01 -27.84
N LYS A 108 -5.66 10.37 -28.69
CA LYS A 108 -5.30 9.93 -30.04
C LYS A 108 -5.79 10.87 -31.15
N LEU A 109 -6.69 11.81 -30.84
CA LEU A 109 -7.20 12.84 -31.74
C LEU A 109 -6.35 14.10 -31.61
#